data_AF-A0A967IFD2-F1
#
_entry.id   AF-A0A967IFD2-F1
#
_cell.length_a   1.000
_cell.length_b   1.000
_cell.length_c   1.000
_cell.angle_alpha   90.00
_cell.angle_beta   90.00
_cell.angle_gamma   90.00
#
_symmetry.space_group_name_H-M   'P 1'
#
loop_
_entity.id
_entity.type
_entity.pdbx_description
1 polymer ?
#
loop_
_entity_poly.entity_id
_entity_poly.type
_entity_poly.pdbx_seq_one_letter_code
_entity_poly.pdbx_strand_id
1 'polypeptide(L)'
;MKQRLFIAIICLALFALTSGTAGAAALSADEIVAKANQASYYAGKDGKADVKMTITDGSGGSRSREFTILRINLENGDQKFYVYFRAPADVYKMAYLVWKNVGSSDDRWLWLPALNLKKRIAPGDKRTSFVGSDFLYEDVSGRGIDEDNHELVEETADAYVIRSTPKRPEEVEFAWY
;
A
#
# COMPACT_ATOMS: atom_id res chain seq x y z
N MET A 1 -60.40 -27.60 -12.49
CA MET A 1 -59.55 -26.38 -12.40
C MET A 1 -58.77 -26.28 -11.08
N LYS A 2 -59.40 -26.48 -9.92
CA LYS A 2 -58.74 -26.34 -8.59
C LYS A 2 -57.53 -27.27 -8.37
N GLN A 3 -57.55 -28.49 -8.91
CA GLN A 3 -56.49 -29.49 -8.72
C GLN A 3 -55.22 -29.20 -9.57
N ARG A 4 -55.38 -28.60 -10.76
CA ARG A 4 -54.26 -28.14 -11.60
C ARG A 4 -53.58 -26.89 -11.04
N LEU A 5 -54.36 -26.04 -10.36
CA LEU A 5 -53.85 -24.86 -9.66
C LEU A 5 -53.01 -25.25 -8.44
N PHE A 6 -53.41 -26.31 -7.72
CA PHE A 6 -52.68 -26.82 -6.55
C PHE A 6 -51.32 -27.43 -6.92
N ILE A 7 -51.25 -28.18 -8.03
CA ILE A 7 -49.99 -28.77 -8.54
C ILE A 7 -49.03 -27.67 -9.03
N ALA A 8 -49.54 -26.62 -9.67
CA ALA A 8 -48.71 -25.49 -10.10
C ALA A 8 -48.09 -24.73 -8.92
N ILE A 9 -48.81 -24.59 -7.80
CA ILE A 9 -48.30 -23.96 -6.57
C ILE A 9 -47.20 -24.80 -5.92
N ILE A 10 -47.34 -26.13 -5.91
CA ILE A 10 -46.31 -27.04 -5.38
C ILE A 10 -45.04 -27.02 -6.25
N CYS A 11 -45.17 -26.98 -7.58
CA CYS A 11 -44.02 -26.87 -8.47
C CYS A 11 -43.29 -25.53 -8.34
N LEU A 12 -44.01 -24.43 -8.09
CA LEU A 12 -43.41 -23.11 -7.85
C LEU A 12 -42.70 -23.04 -6.49
N ALA A 13 -43.24 -23.71 -5.47
CA ALA A 13 -42.61 -23.85 -4.17
C ALA A 13 -41.33 -24.71 -4.23
N LEU A 14 -41.32 -25.79 -5.04
CA LEU A 14 -40.09 -26.58 -5.25
C LEU A 14 -39.00 -25.82 -6.02
N PHE A 15 -39.37 -24.92 -6.94
CA PHE A 15 -38.40 -24.11 -7.70
C PHE A 15 -37.76 -23.01 -6.83
N ALA A 16 -38.46 -22.53 -5.80
CA ALA A 16 -37.94 -21.55 -4.84
C ALA A 16 -36.96 -22.17 -3.82
N LEU A 17 -36.98 -23.50 -3.60
CA LEU A 17 -36.04 -24.18 -2.72
C LEU A 17 -34.70 -24.55 -3.41
N THR A 18 -34.60 -24.39 -4.73
CA THR A 18 -33.35 -24.60 -5.47
C THR A 18 -32.59 -23.31 -5.77
N SER A 19 -32.96 -22.19 -5.14
CA SER A 19 -32.09 -21.02 -5.04
C SER A 19 -30.88 -21.41 -4.19
N GLY A 20 -29.92 -22.07 -4.83
CA GLY A 20 -28.68 -22.50 -4.23
C GLY A 20 -28.08 -21.33 -3.48
N THR A 21 -27.59 -21.60 -2.28
CA THR A 21 -26.66 -20.74 -1.59
C THR A 21 -25.51 -20.48 -2.56
N ALA A 22 -25.53 -19.33 -3.23
CA ALA A 22 -24.36 -18.81 -3.90
C ALA A 22 -23.35 -18.56 -2.79
N GLY A 23 -22.54 -19.59 -2.48
CA GLY A 23 -21.41 -19.44 -1.58
C GLY A 23 -20.58 -18.31 -2.16
N ALA A 24 -20.39 -17.25 -1.38
CA ALA A 24 -19.48 -16.19 -1.76
C ALA A 24 -18.15 -16.86 -2.13
N ALA A 25 -17.69 -16.66 -3.37
CA ALA A 25 -16.40 -17.18 -3.79
C ALA A 25 -15.34 -16.63 -2.81
N ALA A 26 -14.48 -17.51 -2.29
CA ALA A 26 -13.37 -17.09 -1.46
C ALA A 26 -12.52 -16.07 -2.24
N LEU A 27 -12.11 -14.99 -1.57
CA LEU A 27 -11.31 -13.94 -2.21
C LEU A 27 -9.97 -14.53 -2.64
N SER A 28 -9.51 -14.17 -3.82
CA SER A 28 -8.14 -14.44 -4.25
C SER A 28 -7.13 -13.60 -3.46
N ALA A 29 -5.87 -14.05 -3.41
CA ALA A 29 -4.78 -13.32 -2.75
C ALA A 29 -4.63 -11.89 -3.31
N ASP A 30 -4.72 -11.74 -4.63
CA ASP A 30 -4.65 -10.44 -5.30
C ASP A 30 -5.81 -9.51 -4.90
N GLU A 31 -7.03 -10.04 -4.77
CA GLU A 31 -8.18 -9.26 -4.29
C GLU A 31 -8.02 -8.82 -2.83
N ILE A 32 -7.46 -9.69 -1.98
CA ILE A 32 -7.17 -9.38 -0.58
C ILE A 32 -6.14 -8.25 -0.50
N VAL A 33 -5.02 -8.38 -1.23
CA VAL A 33 -3.96 -7.37 -1.28
C VAL A 33 -4.46 -6.06 -1.86
N ALA A 34 -5.24 -6.10 -2.95
CA ALA A 34 -5.82 -4.90 -3.55
C ALA A 34 -6.73 -4.14 -2.56
N LYS A 35 -7.57 -4.86 -1.80
CA LYS A 35 -8.41 -4.26 -0.76
C LYS A 35 -7.59 -3.69 0.39
N ALA A 36 -6.56 -4.40 0.86
CA ALA A 36 -5.67 -3.93 1.92
C ALA A 36 -4.89 -2.68 1.50
N ASN A 37 -4.38 -2.66 0.27
CA ASN A 37 -3.70 -1.51 -0.32
C ASN A 37 -4.64 -0.31 -0.47
N GLN A 38 -5.87 -0.54 -0.95
CA GLN A 38 -6.88 0.51 -1.06
C GLN A 38 -7.20 1.14 0.30
N ALA A 39 -7.38 0.32 1.35
CA ALA A 39 -7.65 0.78 2.69
C ALA A 39 -6.48 1.56 3.31
N SER A 40 -5.24 1.14 3.05
CA SER A 40 -4.04 1.70 3.67
C SER A 40 -3.53 2.96 2.98
N TYR A 41 -3.45 2.93 1.64
CA TYR A 41 -2.78 3.98 0.86
C TYR A 41 -3.73 4.91 0.12
N TYR A 42 -4.96 4.48 -0.16
CA TYR A 42 -5.91 5.22 -1.02
C TYR A 42 -7.16 5.73 -0.29
N ALA A 43 -7.23 5.62 1.04
CA ALA A 43 -8.34 6.17 1.80
C ALA A 43 -8.48 7.69 1.61
N GLY A 44 -9.67 8.16 1.25
CA GLY A 44 -9.97 9.59 1.02
C GLY A 44 -9.46 10.15 -0.32
N LYS A 45 -9.77 11.42 -0.60
CA LYS A 45 -9.25 12.14 -1.77
C LYS A 45 -7.79 12.55 -1.58
N ASP A 46 -7.44 12.91 -0.36
CA ASP A 46 -6.12 13.32 0.06
C ASP A 46 -5.88 12.85 1.50
N GLY A 47 -4.65 13.04 1.98
CA GLY A 47 -4.24 12.68 3.31
C GLY A 47 -3.13 13.59 3.83
N LYS A 48 -3.12 13.78 5.15
CA LYS A 48 -2.06 14.45 5.88
C LYS A 48 -1.67 13.61 7.09
N ALA A 49 -0.37 13.44 7.30
CA ALA A 49 0.16 12.84 8.52
C ALA A 49 1.27 13.73 9.10
N ASP A 50 1.18 14.02 10.39
CA ASP A 50 2.26 14.65 11.15
C ASP A 50 3.03 13.53 11.88
N VAL A 51 4.31 13.37 11.53
CA VAL A 51 5.14 12.24 11.94
C VAL A 51 6.27 12.73 12.82
N LYS A 52 6.48 12.02 13.95
CA LYS A 52 7.70 12.08 14.76
C LYS A 52 8.38 10.73 14.71
N MET A 53 9.55 10.67 14.08
CA MET A 53 10.35 9.48 13.91
C MET A 53 11.52 9.52 14.89
N THR A 54 11.71 8.46 15.67
CA THR A 54 12.89 8.28 16.53
C THR A 54 13.70 7.11 16.00
N ILE A 55 14.98 7.34 15.74
CA ILE A 55 15.92 6.35 15.21
C ILE A 55 16.92 6.09 16.31
N THR A 56 17.07 4.82 16.67
CA THR A 56 18.01 4.39 17.73
C THR A 56 19.06 3.51 17.08
N ASP A 57 20.33 3.87 17.23
CA ASP A 57 21.45 3.07 16.74
C ASP A 57 21.77 1.90 17.67
N GLY A 58 22.63 0.97 17.21
CA GLY A 58 23.02 -0.21 17.97
C GLY A 58 23.80 0.08 19.27
N SER A 59 24.28 1.31 19.47
CA SER A 59 24.91 1.74 20.72
C SER A 59 23.92 2.37 21.72
N GLY A 60 22.65 2.51 21.32
CA GLY A 60 21.60 3.17 22.10
C GLY A 60 21.50 4.67 21.87
N GLY A 61 22.29 5.24 20.95
CA GLY A 61 22.19 6.64 20.56
C GLY A 61 20.91 6.91 19.79
N SER A 62 20.19 7.99 20.12
CA SER A 62 18.92 8.32 19.48
C SER A 62 18.95 9.63 18.71
N ARG A 63 18.31 9.66 17.55
CA ARG A 63 18.03 10.89 16.77
C ARG A 63 16.54 10.96 16.48
N SER A 64 15.94 12.14 16.59
CA SER A 64 14.53 12.35 16.23
C SER A 64 14.40 13.20 14.99
N ARG A 65 13.36 12.97 14.18
CA ARG A 65 12.97 13.81 13.04
C ARG A 65 11.47 14.05 13.09
N GLU A 66 11.06 15.26 12.75
CA GLU A 66 9.66 15.64 12.66
C GLU A 66 9.34 16.16 11.28
N PHE A 67 8.33 15.59 10.63
CA PHE A 67 7.95 15.95 9.27
C PHE A 67 6.44 15.79 9.07
N THR A 68 5.93 16.40 8.00
CA THR A 68 4.55 16.25 7.55
C THR A 68 4.57 15.52 6.22
N ILE A 69 3.75 14.49 6.07
CA ILE A 69 3.45 13.85 4.79
C ILE A 69 2.12 14.40 4.28
N LEU A 70 2.10 14.90 3.05
CA LEU A 70 0.90 15.21 2.30
C LEU A 70 0.78 14.20 1.16
N ARG A 71 -0.44 13.72 0.91
CA ARG A 71 -0.75 12.82 -0.18
C ARG A 71 -2.02 13.27 -0.88
N ILE A 72 -2.06 13.21 -2.20
CA ILE A 72 -3.29 13.42 -2.99
C ILE A 72 -3.46 12.26 -3.97
N ASN A 73 -4.69 11.76 -4.08
CA ASN A 73 -5.09 10.76 -5.07
C ASN A 73 -5.60 11.47 -6.32
N LEU A 74 -5.14 11.03 -7.48
CA LEU A 74 -5.59 11.52 -8.78
C LEU A 74 -6.66 10.58 -9.35
N GLU A 75 -7.47 11.09 -10.28
CA GLU A 75 -8.60 10.34 -10.86
C GLU A 75 -8.16 9.09 -11.63
N ASN A 76 -6.94 9.09 -12.15
CA ASN A 76 -6.34 7.95 -12.86
C ASN A 76 -5.71 6.89 -11.93
N GLY A 77 -5.81 7.07 -10.61
CA GLY A 77 -5.23 6.15 -9.62
C GLY A 77 -3.78 6.48 -9.22
N ASP A 78 -3.14 7.45 -9.87
CA ASP A 78 -1.82 7.93 -9.46
C ASP A 78 -1.92 8.68 -8.11
N GLN A 79 -0.79 8.78 -7.41
CA GLN A 79 -0.69 9.56 -6.19
C GLN A 79 0.48 10.53 -6.25
N LYS A 80 0.34 11.67 -5.56
CA LYS A 80 1.49 12.55 -5.30
C LYS A 80 1.71 12.65 -3.81
N PHE A 81 2.95 12.45 -3.39
CA PHE A 81 3.39 12.62 -2.01
C PHE A 81 4.35 13.80 -1.90
N TYR A 82 4.19 14.58 -0.85
CA TYR A 82 5.11 15.63 -0.45
C TYR A 82 5.42 15.50 1.04
N VAL A 83 6.66 15.17 1.36
CA VAL A 83 7.16 15.03 2.73
C VAL A 83 8.04 16.22 3.04
N TYR A 84 7.71 16.97 4.08
CA TYR A 84 8.42 18.19 4.46
C TYR A 84 8.92 18.12 5.91
N PHE A 85 10.24 18.28 6.07
CA PHE A 85 10.90 18.18 7.37
C PHE A 85 10.89 19.53 8.11
N ARG A 86 10.45 19.47 9.37
CA ARG A 86 10.26 20.61 10.28
C ARG A 86 11.29 20.68 11.39
N ALA A 87 11.83 19.54 11.82
CA ALA A 87 12.87 19.47 12.84
C ALA A 87 13.67 18.16 12.71
N PRO A 88 14.92 18.11 13.21
CA PRO A 88 15.72 19.21 13.75
C PRO A 88 16.28 20.15 12.66
N ALA A 89 17.12 21.10 13.07
CA ALA A 89 17.65 22.15 12.20
C ALA A 89 18.47 21.63 11.00
N ASP A 90 19.15 20.48 11.16
CA ASP A 90 19.96 19.82 10.13
C ASP A 90 19.13 19.29 8.95
N VAL A 91 17.86 18.94 9.19
CA VAL A 91 16.91 18.49 8.16
C VAL A 91 15.82 19.51 7.87
N TYR A 92 15.83 20.67 8.53
CA TYR A 92 14.82 21.70 8.34
C TYR A 92 14.70 22.11 6.87
N LYS A 93 13.47 22.15 6.35
CA LYS A 93 13.15 22.45 4.95
C LYS A 93 13.62 21.42 3.92
N MET A 94 14.19 20.29 4.34
CA MET A 94 14.35 19.16 3.44
C MET A 94 12.98 18.70 2.97
N ALA A 95 12.87 18.32 1.69
CA ALA A 95 11.62 17.82 1.15
C ALA A 95 11.84 16.59 0.28
N TYR A 96 10.92 15.63 0.39
CA TYR A 96 10.89 14.44 -0.44
C TYR A 96 9.57 14.43 -1.25
N LEU A 97 9.69 14.36 -2.56
CA LEU A 97 8.57 14.39 -3.51
C LEU A 97 8.48 13.05 -4.23
N VAL A 98 7.29 12.48 -4.29
CA VAL A 98 7.00 11.25 -5.06
C VAL A 98 5.82 11.50 -5.98
N TRP A 99 5.99 11.16 -7.26
CA TRP A 99 4.90 10.94 -8.18
C TRP A 99 4.79 9.43 -8.36
N LYS A 100 3.78 8.85 -7.70
CA LYS A 100 3.51 7.43 -7.72
C LYS A 100 2.61 7.11 -8.91
N ASN A 101 3.10 6.27 -9.81
CA ASN A 101 2.46 6.02 -11.10
C ASN A 101 1.90 4.59 -11.12
N VAL A 102 0.63 4.43 -11.49
CA VAL A 102 0.04 3.09 -11.65
C VAL A 102 0.63 2.41 -12.88
N GLY A 103 1.14 1.18 -12.71
CA GLY A 103 1.67 0.35 -13.80
C GLY A 103 3.01 0.82 -14.38
N SER A 104 3.71 1.77 -13.75
CA SER A 104 5.05 2.19 -14.15
C SER A 104 5.89 2.61 -12.94
N SER A 105 7.17 2.89 -13.15
CA SER A 105 8.05 3.31 -12.06
C SER A 105 7.70 4.70 -11.52
N ASP A 106 7.81 4.86 -10.21
CA ASP A 106 7.61 6.15 -9.54
C ASP A 106 8.76 7.13 -9.81
N ASP A 107 8.43 8.40 -9.91
CA ASP A 107 9.44 9.46 -9.92
C ASP A 107 9.63 10.05 -8.52
N ARG A 108 10.90 10.14 -8.10
CA ARG A 108 11.28 10.50 -6.74
C ARG A 108 12.37 11.57 -6.73
N TRP A 109 12.19 12.58 -5.90
CA TRP A 109 13.17 13.65 -5.73
C TRP A 109 13.35 14.02 -4.26
N LEU A 110 14.60 14.32 -3.90
CA LEU A 110 14.98 14.86 -2.61
C LEU A 110 15.54 16.27 -2.79
N TRP A 111 14.95 17.23 -2.08
CA TRP A 111 15.45 18.59 -1.97
C TRP A 111 16.28 18.73 -0.69
N LEU A 112 17.55 19.09 -0.84
CA LEU A 112 18.52 19.28 0.23
C LEU A 112 18.90 20.76 0.31
N PRO A 113 18.24 21.56 1.18
CA PRO A 113 18.43 23.01 1.21
C PRO A 113 19.84 23.43 1.59
N ALA A 114 20.48 22.73 2.53
CA ALA A 114 21.85 23.01 2.96
C ALA A 114 22.88 22.88 1.83
N LEU A 115 22.57 22.11 0.78
CA LEU A 115 23.42 21.90 -0.38
C LEU A 115 22.91 22.62 -1.63
N ASN A 116 21.77 23.33 -1.53
CA ASN A 116 21.03 23.87 -2.67
C ASN A 116 20.83 22.84 -3.80
N LEU A 117 20.53 21.58 -3.42
CA LEU A 117 20.57 20.44 -4.34
C LEU A 117 19.20 19.76 -4.47
N LYS A 118 18.75 19.61 -5.71
CA LYS A 118 17.67 18.70 -6.08
C LYS A 118 18.27 17.40 -6.60
N LYS A 119 18.16 16.32 -5.81
CA LYS A 119 18.64 14.98 -6.18
C LYS A 119 17.46 14.14 -6.68
N ARG A 120 17.57 13.54 -7.87
CA ARG A 120 16.65 12.48 -8.31
C ARG A 120 17.05 11.17 -7.62
N ILE A 121 16.08 10.43 -7.11
CA ILE A 121 16.28 9.07 -6.58
C ILE A 121 15.94 8.12 -7.73
N ALA A 122 16.95 7.40 -8.21
CA ALA A 122 16.74 6.43 -9.29
C ALA A 122 15.82 5.29 -8.81
N PRO A 123 15.13 4.57 -9.72
CA PRO A 123 14.28 3.45 -9.33
C PRO A 123 14.97 2.41 -8.45
N GLY A 124 16.24 2.06 -8.73
CA GLY A 124 17.02 1.16 -7.86
C GLY A 124 17.41 1.75 -6.50
N ASP A 125 17.56 3.07 -6.42
CA ASP A 125 17.89 3.76 -5.16
C ASP A 125 16.69 3.87 -4.21
N LYS A 126 15.48 3.47 -4.64
CA LYS A 126 14.28 3.45 -3.77
C LYS A 126 14.44 2.54 -2.56
N ARG A 127 15.35 1.55 -2.65
CA ARG A 127 15.74 0.63 -1.57
C ARG A 127 16.84 1.18 -0.66
N THR A 128 17.18 2.47 -0.75
CA THR A 128 18.14 3.10 0.17
C THR A 128 17.43 3.70 1.39
N SER A 129 18.17 3.77 2.50
CA SER A 129 17.70 4.31 3.78
C SER A 129 17.09 5.71 3.63
N PHE A 130 15.86 5.85 4.11
CA PHE A 130 15.16 7.11 4.22
C PHE A 130 15.79 7.93 5.35
N VAL A 131 16.67 8.85 4.98
CA VAL A 131 17.27 9.83 5.89
C VAL A 131 18.03 9.18 7.06
N GLY A 132 18.66 8.03 6.81
CA GLY A 132 19.40 7.30 7.84
C GLY A 132 18.51 6.62 8.88
N SER A 133 17.29 6.23 8.49
CA SER A 133 16.41 5.35 9.27
C SER A 133 16.41 3.93 8.69
N ASP A 134 15.76 3.00 9.37
CA ASP A 134 15.52 1.64 8.86
C ASP A 134 14.42 1.59 7.78
N PHE A 135 13.61 2.66 7.65
CA PHE A 135 12.68 2.80 6.54
C PHE A 135 13.43 3.13 5.26
N LEU A 136 12.91 2.64 4.14
CA LEU A 136 13.40 2.93 2.80
C LEU A 136 12.55 4.00 2.11
N TYR A 137 13.11 4.62 1.06
CA TYR A 137 12.38 5.66 0.32
C TYR A 137 11.06 5.14 -0.27
N GLU A 138 11.03 3.89 -0.70
CA GLU A 138 9.82 3.21 -1.18
C GLU A 138 8.75 3.08 -0.08
N ASP A 139 9.14 2.76 1.15
CA ASP A 139 8.20 2.49 2.26
C ASP A 139 7.33 3.72 2.59
N VAL A 140 7.85 4.93 2.37
CA VAL A 140 7.14 6.20 2.59
C VAL A 140 5.93 6.36 1.66
N SER A 141 6.02 5.87 0.43
CA SER A 141 4.93 5.95 -0.57
C SER A 141 4.24 4.62 -0.83
N GLY A 142 4.75 3.53 -0.25
CA GLY A 142 4.34 2.16 -0.53
C GLY A 142 4.92 1.60 -1.85
N ARG A 143 5.08 0.28 -1.87
CA ARG A 143 5.44 -0.56 -3.02
C ARG A 143 4.22 -0.81 -3.90
N GLY A 144 4.39 -1.02 -5.21
CA GLY A 144 3.29 -1.42 -6.10
C GLY A 144 2.88 -2.88 -5.86
N ILE A 145 1.58 -3.15 -5.74
CA ILE A 145 1.07 -4.53 -5.56
C ILE A 145 1.35 -5.42 -6.79
N ASP A 146 1.56 -4.81 -7.95
CA ASP A 146 1.92 -5.52 -9.18
C ASP A 146 3.40 -5.89 -9.26
N GLU A 147 4.24 -5.45 -8.31
CA GLU A 147 5.67 -5.79 -8.27
C GLU A 147 5.93 -7.20 -7.71
N ASP A 148 4.91 -7.84 -7.12
CA ASP A 148 5.02 -9.12 -6.43
C ASP A 148 3.98 -10.13 -6.94
N ASN A 149 4.22 -11.41 -6.67
CA ASN A 149 3.25 -12.49 -6.80
C ASN A 149 2.72 -12.83 -5.40
N HIS A 150 1.40 -12.87 -5.25
CA HIS A 150 0.76 -13.07 -3.95
C HIS A 150 0.15 -14.47 -3.82
N GLU A 151 0.36 -15.10 -2.68
CA GLU A 151 -0.18 -16.40 -2.32
C GLU A 151 -0.90 -16.30 -0.97
N LEU A 152 -2.14 -16.78 -0.90
CA LEU A 152 -2.85 -16.94 0.37
C LEU A 152 -2.31 -18.19 1.08
N VAL A 153 -1.59 -17.97 2.18
CA VAL A 153 -0.96 -19.03 2.98
C VAL A 153 -1.92 -19.58 4.01
N GLU A 154 -2.65 -18.69 4.68
CA GLU A 154 -3.56 -19.04 5.77
C GLU A 154 -4.72 -18.04 5.86
N GLU A 155 -5.91 -18.55 6.16
CA GLU A 155 -7.08 -17.76 6.54
C GLU A 155 -7.49 -18.14 7.96
N THR A 156 -7.55 -17.14 8.83
CA THR A 156 -8.03 -17.27 10.21
C THR A 156 -9.36 -16.52 10.35
N ALA A 157 -9.99 -16.59 11.52
CA ALA A 157 -11.24 -15.86 11.77
C ALA A 157 -11.09 -14.33 11.62
N ASP A 158 -9.89 -13.79 11.85
CA ASP A 158 -9.65 -12.34 11.95
C ASP A 158 -8.67 -11.81 10.89
N ALA A 159 -7.97 -12.68 10.16
CA ALA A 159 -6.88 -12.27 9.28
C ALA A 159 -6.61 -13.25 8.12
N TYR A 160 -6.09 -12.68 7.03
CA TYR A 160 -5.47 -13.41 5.92
C TYR A 160 -3.95 -13.26 6.00
N VAL A 161 -3.22 -14.37 5.94
CA VAL A 161 -1.76 -14.40 5.84
C VAL A 161 -1.40 -14.55 4.38
N ILE A 162 -0.81 -13.50 3.79
CA ILE A 162 -0.38 -13.47 2.40
C ILE A 162 1.14 -13.55 2.36
N ARG A 163 1.67 -14.42 1.51
CA ARG A 163 3.08 -14.40 1.13
C ARG A 163 3.24 -13.66 -0.19
N SER A 164 4.12 -12.67 -0.20
CA SER A 164 4.42 -11.86 -1.39
C SER A 164 5.85 -12.12 -1.86
N THR A 165 6.00 -12.59 -3.09
CA THR A 165 7.31 -12.90 -3.69
C THR A 165 7.61 -11.91 -4.82
N PRO A 166 8.74 -11.19 -4.77
CA PRO A 166 9.14 -10.26 -5.83
C PRO A 166 9.18 -10.89 -7.20
N LYS A 167 8.61 -10.21 -8.21
CA LYS A 167 8.78 -10.61 -9.61
C LYS A 167 10.20 -10.36 -10.12
N ARG A 168 10.92 -9.42 -9.48
CA ARG A 168 12.30 -9.02 -9.79
C ARG A 168 13.15 -9.13 -8.52
N PRO A 169 13.62 -10.33 -8.16
CA PRO A 169 14.35 -10.56 -6.90
C PRO A 169 15.68 -9.80 -6.83
N GLU A 170 16.28 -9.45 -7.95
CA GLU A 170 17.51 -8.65 -8.03
C GLU A 170 17.33 -7.18 -7.65
N GLU A 171 16.08 -6.69 -7.58
CA GLU A 171 15.78 -5.30 -7.22
C GLU A 171 15.50 -5.11 -5.71
N VAL A 172 15.52 -6.19 -4.93
CA VAL A 172 15.19 -6.17 -3.49
C VAL A 172 16.11 -7.07 -2.67
N GLU A 173 16.17 -6.82 -1.37
CA GLU A 173 17.03 -7.50 -0.41
C GLU A 173 16.40 -8.74 0.24
N PHE A 174 15.13 -9.05 -0.08
CA PHE A 174 14.34 -10.12 0.52
C PHE A 174 13.86 -11.13 -0.52
N ALA A 175 13.67 -12.38 -0.10
CA ALA A 175 13.14 -13.43 -0.96
C ALA A 175 11.59 -13.41 -1.03
N TRP A 176 10.94 -13.03 0.07
CA TRP A 176 9.50 -12.88 0.23
C TRP A 176 9.22 -12.13 1.54
N TYR A 177 8.01 -11.63 1.69
CA TYR A 177 7.48 -11.06 2.94
C TYR A 177 6.01 -11.43 3.14
#